data_AF-A0AB38VS41-F1
#
_entry.id   AF-A0AB38VS41-F1
#
_cell.length_a   1.000
_cell.length_b   1.000
_cell.length_c   1.000
_cell.angle_alpha   90.00
_cell.angle_beta   90.00
_cell.angle_gamma   90.00
#
_symmetry.space_group_name_H-M   'P 1'
#
loop_
_entity.id
_entity.type
_entity.pdbx_description
1 polymer ?
#
loop_
_entity_poly.entity_id
_entity_poly.type
_entity_poly.pdbx_seq_one_letter_code
_entity_poly.pdbx_strand_id
1 'polypeptide(L)'
;MVETKAPEGYELLPQPVDIQLTFDGDTPKMNASNQANFPGVELIQREQPSVGEKIWVIQVADVRRGELPQAGGRGVGLFVLGAAMIFGCAMWLRRRNK
;
A
#
# COMPACT_ATOMS: atom_id res chain seq x y z
N MET A 1 -4.89 -14.42 10.26
CA MET A 1 -4.72 -13.13 10.97
C MET A 1 -4.96 -12.01 9.99
N VAL A 2 -5.66 -10.96 10.41
CA VAL A 2 -5.87 -9.74 9.60
C VAL A 2 -5.29 -8.56 10.36
N GLU A 3 -4.49 -7.73 9.69
CA GLU A 3 -4.05 -6.46 10.26
C GLU A 3 -5.23 -5.48 10.25
N THR A 4 -5.54 -4.87 11.39
CA THR A 4 -6.71 -3.99 11.52
C THR A 4 -6.36 -2.51 11.42
N LYS A 5 -5.08 -2.15 11.59
CA LYS A 5 -4.61 -0.77 11.57
C LYS A 5 -3.11 -0.71 11.30
N ALA A 6 -2.73 0.06 10.28
CA ALA A 6 -1.35 0.42 10.01
C ALA A 6 -0.95 1.73 10.72
N PRO A 7 0.34 1.92 11.04
CA PRO A 7 0.88 3.20 11.48
C PRO A 7 0.70 4.33 10.45
N GLU A 8 0.83 5.58 10.91
CA GLU A 8 0.73 6.74 10.03
C GLU A 8 1.86 6.76 8.99
N GLY A 9 1.51 6.98 7.71
CA GLY A 9 2.47 6.98 6.59
C GLY A 9 2.81 5.59 6.05
N TYR A 10 2.11 4.54 6.49
CA TYR A 10 2.26 3.17 6.01
C TYR A 10 0.95 2.60 5.45
N GLU A 11 1.09 1.53 4.67
CA GLU A 11 -0.03 0.79 4.10
C GLU A 11 -0.42 -0.37 5.02
N LEU A 12 -1.72 -0.60 5.14
CA LEU A 12 -2.26 -1.79 5.78
C LEU A 12 -1.93 -3.00 4.90
N LEU A 13 -1.58 -4.13 5.52
CA LEU A 13 -1.49 -5.40 4.80
C LEU A 13 -2.79 -5.62 3.99
N PRO A 14 -2.70 -5.72 2.66
CA PRO A 14 -3.89 -5.77 1.81
C PRO A 14 -4.54 -7.15 1.80
N GLN A 15 -3.86 -8.17 2.33
CA GLN A 15 -4.38 -9.53 2.45
C GLN A 15 -4.12 -10.11 3.85
N PRO A 16 -5.00 -11.02 4.31
CA PRO A 16 -4.76 -11.78 5.53
C PRO A 16 -3.47 -12.63 5.46
N VAL A 17 -2.88 -12.88 6.62
CA VAL A 17 -1.82 -13.86 6.80
C VAL A 17 -2.42 -15.15 7.35
N ASP A 18 -2.26 -16.24 6.63
CA ASP A 18 -2.69 -17.56 7.05
C ASP A 18 -1.65 -18.14 8.01
N ILE A 19 -2.10 -18.61 9.18
CA ILE A 19 -1.25 -19.22 10.20
C ILE A 19 -1.68 -20.68 10.31
N GLN A 20 -0.74 -21.60 10.11
CA GLN A 20 -0.95 -23.03 10.29
C GLN A 20 -0.07 -23.54 11.42
N LEU A 21 -0.70 -24.18 12.40
CA LEU A 21 -0.03 -24.97 13.42
C LEU A 21 -0.22 -26.45 13.06
N THR A 22 0.90 -27.12 12.81
CA THR A 22 0.94 -28.56 12.58
C THR A 22 1.78 -29.24 13.66
N PHE A 23 1.63 -30.55 13.80
CA PHE A 23 2.39 -31.34 14.77
C PHE A 23 3.15 -32.43 14.02
N ASP A 24 4.43 -32.57 14.33
CA ASP A 24 5.28 -33.68 13.89
C ASP A 24 5.59 -34.54 15.12
N GLY A 25 4.76 -35.55 15.36
CA GLY A 25 4.66 -36.21 16.66
C GLY A 25 4.23 -35.22 17.75
N ASP A 26 5.01 -35.11 18.81
CA ASP A 26 4.79 -34.15 19.91
C ASP A 26 5.43 -32.77 19.64
N THR A 27 6.05 -32.56 18.46
CA THR A 27 6.73 -31.30 18.15
C THR A 27 5.81 -30.36 17.36
N PRO A 28 5.42 -29.20 17.91
CA PRO A 28 4.65 -28.21 17.16
C PRO A 28 5.51 -27.53 16.08
N LYS A 29 4.97 -27.39 14.88
CA LYS A 29 5.54 -26.66 13.74
C LYS A 29 4.57 -25.57 13.30
N MET A 30 5.02 -24.32 13.30
CA MET A 30 4.23 -23.18 12.81
C MET A 30 4.68 -22.81 11.40
N ASN A 31 3.71 -22.58 10.52
CA ASN A 31 3.93 -22.02 9.20
C ASN A 31 3.02 -20.79 8.99
N ALA A 32 3.53 -19.78 8.29
CA ALA A 32 2.78 -18.59 7.94
C ALA A 32 2.94 -18.39 6.45
N SER A 33 1.81 -18.22 5.78
CA SER A 33 1.77 -17.95 4.36
C SER A 33 0.87 -16.75 4.13
N ASN A 34 1.18 -15.98 3.09
CA ASN A 34 0.19 -15.08 2.52
C ASN A 34 0.02 -15.42 1.04
N GLN A 35 -1.22 -15.32 0.56
CA GLN A 35 -1.59 -15.76 -0.79
C GLN A 35 -0.92 -14.96 -1.91
N ALA A 36 -0.36 -13.79 -1.62
CA ALA A 36 0.20 -12.87 -2.61
C ALA A 36 1.73 -12.67 -2.49
N ASN A 37 2.44 -13.49 -1.71
CA ASN A 37 3.86 -13.31 -1.39
C ASN A 37 4.20 -11.84 -1.01
N PHE A 38 3.32 -11.17 -0.25
CA PHE A 38 3.62 -9.82 0.24
C PHE A 38 4.95 -9.84 1.01
N PRO A 39 5.92 -8.99 0.61
CA PRO A 39 7.20 -8.93 1.28
C PRO A 39 6.99 -8.45 2.73
N GLY A 40 7.61 -9.13 3.69
CA GLY A 40 7.69 -8.65 5.06
C GLY A 40 7.03 -9.50 6.14
N VAL A 41 6.40 -10.63 5.82
CA VAL A 41 5.90 -11.54 6.87
C VAL A 41 6.92 -12.64 7.14
N GLU A 42 7.53 -12.61 8.32
CA GLU A 42 8.51 -13.61 8.76
C GLU A 42 8.08 -14.27 10.07
N LEU A 43 8.26 -15.59 10.15
CA LEU A 43 8.11 -16.35 11.38
C LEU A 43 9.46 -16.55 12.04
N ILE A 44 9.58 -16.11 13.29
CA ILE A 44 10.76 -16.36 14.11
C ILE A 44 10.36 -17.16 15.33
N GLN A 45 10.98 -18.33 15.49
CA GLN A 45 10.91 -19.08 16.74
C GLN A 45 11.92 -18.48 17.72
N ARG A 46 11.46 -18.12 18.92
CA ARG A 46 12.33 -17.58 19.98
C ARG A 46 12.11 -18.38 21.26
N GLU A 47 13.19 -18.66 21.98
CA GLU A 47 13.07 -19.20 23.35
C GLU A 47 12.78 -18.02 24.29
N GLN A 48 11.68 -18.12 25.06
CA GLN A 48 11.36 -17.11 26.06
C GLN A 48 11.86 -17.59 27.43
N PRO A 49 13.01 -17.09 27.91
CA PRO A 49 13.63 -17.59 29.14
C PRO A 49 12.77 -17.37 30.39
N SER A 50 11.79 -16.47 30.35
CA SER A 50 10.89 -16.16 31.46
C SER A 50 9.73 -17.15 31.62
N VAL A 51 9.42 -17.96 30.60
CA VAL A 51 8.28 -18.89 30.60
C VAL A 51 8.74 -20.35 30.44
N GLY A 52 10.00 -20.58 30.04
CA GLY A 52 10.51 -21.93 29.77
C GLY A 52 9.87 -22.59 28.54
N GLU A 53 9.13 -21.82 27.75
CA GLU A 53 8.34 -22.28 26.62
C GLU A 53 8.82 -21.64 25.30
N LYS A 54 8.66 -22.37 24.19
CA LYS A 54 8.99 -21.89 22.85
C LYS A 54 7.86 -21.00 22.36
N ILE A 55 8.18 -19.75 22.01
CA ILE A 55 7.21 -18.82 21.40
C ILE A 55 7.49 -18.65 19.91
N TRP A 56 6.41 -18.49 19.15
CA TRP A 56 6.47 -18.12 17.74
C TRP A 56 6.09 -16.65 17.59
N VAL A 57 7.00 -15.86 17.02
CA VAL A 57 6.81 -14.43 16.78
C VAL A 57 6.60 -14.21 15.30
N ILE A 58 5.49 -13.57 14.95
CA ILE A 58 5.21 -13.11 13.59
C ILE A 58 5.73 -11.68 13.49
N GLN A 59 6.71 -11.45 12.63
CA GLN A 59 7.15 -10.12 12.24
C GLN A 59 6.51 -9.73 10.92
N VAL A 60 6.01 -8.50 10.87
CA VAL A 60 5.39 -7.90 9.70
C VAL A 60 6.14 -6.60 9.40
N ALA A 61 6.67 -6.46 8.19
CA ALA A 61 7.32 -5.24 7.74
C ALA A 61 6.28 -4.27 7.16
N ASP A 62 6.31 -3.01 7.62
CA ASP A 62 5.43 -1.98 7.10
C ASP A 62 5.94 -1.41 5.76
N VAL A 63 5.03 -1.27 4.79
CA VAL A 63 5.32 -0.63 3.49
C VAL A 63 4.87 0.83 3.54
N ARG A 64 5.72 1.75 3.06
CA ARG A 64 5.37 3.18 2.99
C ARG A 64 4.22 3.40 2.02
N ARG A 65 3.24 4.21 2.42
CA ARG A 65 2.14 4.60 1.55
C ARG A 65 2.65 5.46 0.41
N GLY A 66 2.43 5.00 -0.82
CA GLY A 66 2.67 5.81 -2.00
C GLY A 66 1.58 6.88 -2.13
N GLU A 67 1.97 8.14 -2.31
CA GLU A 67 1.04 9.14 -2.83
C GLU A 67 1.09 9.11 -4.35
N LEU A 68 -0.05 8.90 -5.00
CA LEU A 68 -0.12 9.05 -6.44
C LEU A 68 0.25 10.50 -6.80
N PRO A 69 1.20 10.73 -7.72
CA PRO A 69 1.49 12.08 -8.17
C PRO A 69 0.22 12.66 -8.79
N GLN A 70 -0.06 13.94 -8.54
CA GLN A 70 -1.21 14.62 -9.15
C GLN A 70 -1.05 14.59 -10.69
N ALA A 71 -1.81 13.71 -11.35
CA ALA A 71 -1.90 13.70 -12.81
C ALA A 71 -2.71 14.93 -13.26
N GLY A 72 -2.05 15.87 -13.94
CA GLY A 72 -2.66 17.13 -14.36
C GLY A 72 -2.56 18.27 -13.33
N GLY A 73 -1.40 18.40 -12.66
CA GLY A 73 -1.15 19.46 -11.69
C GLY A 73 -1.30 20.90 -12.21
N ARG A 74 -1.12 21.86 -11.28
CA ARG A 74 -1.36 23.33 -11.43
C ARG A 74 -0.75 24.00 -12.68
N GLY A 75 0.21 23.36 -13.35
CA GLY A 75 0.86 23.89 -14.56
C GLY A 75 0.00 23.84 -15.83
N VAL A 76 -0.95 22.92 -15.96
CA VAL A 76 -1.77 22.77 -17.19
C VAL A 76 -2.81 23.90 -17.34
N GLY A 77 -3.21 24.51 -16.22
CA GLY A 77 -4.24 25.57 -16.22
C GLY A 77 -3.86 26.79 -17.06
N LEU A 78 -2.59 27.18 -17.09
CA LEU A 78 -2.12 28.31 -17.91
C LEU A 78 -2.24 28.03 -19.42
N PHE A 79 -1.94 26.81 -19.85
CA PHE A 79 -2.06 26.41 -21.25
C PHE A 79 -3.53 26.33 -21.70
N VAL A 80 -4.42 25.81 -20.84
CA VAL A 80 -5.86 25.76 -21.11
C VAL A 80 -6.45 27.18 -21.21
N LEU A 81 -6.07 28.08 -20.30
CA LEU A 81 -6.50 29.48 -20.35
C LEU A 81 -5.98 30.20 -21.61
N GLY A 82 -4.71 29.99 -21.97
CA GLY A 82 -4.12 30.56 -23.18
C GLY A 82 -4.84 30.08 -24.45
N ALA A 83 -5.09 28.78 -24.56
CA ALA A 83 -5.83 28.20 -25.68
C ALA A 83 -7.26 28.73 -25.78
N ALA A 84 -7.96 28.85 -24.65
CA ALA A 84 -9.32 29.41 -24.59
C ALA A 84 -9.34 30.88 -25.03
N MET A 85 -8.33 31.68 -24.66
CA MET A 85 -8.21 33.08 -25.06
C MET A 85 -8.00 33.21 -26.57
N ILE A 86 -7.07 32.44 -27.15
CA ILE A 86 -6.82 32.43 -28.60
C ILE A 86 -8.09 32.03 -29.35
N PHE A 87 -8.77 30.97 -28.90
CA PHE A 87 -10.01 30.50 -29.49
C PHE A 87 -11.14 31.55 -29.42
N GLY A 88 -11.28 32.23 -28.28
CA GLY A 88 -12.23 33.32 -28.09
C GLY A 88 -11.98 34.50 -29.03
N CYS A 89 -10.73 34.94 -29.15
CA CYS A 89 -10.33 36.00 -30.08
C CYS A 89 -10.62 35.62 -31.54
N ALA A 90 -10.31 34.38 -31.93
CA ALA A 90 -10.59 33.90 -33.28
C ALA A 90 -12.10 33.88 -33.58
N MET A 91 -12.93 33.43 -32.63
CA MET A 91 -14.39 33.47 -32.79
C MET A 91 -14.93 34.90 -32.86
N TRP A 92 -14.40 35.82 -32.07
CA TRP A 92 -14.82 37.23 -32.09
C TRP A 92 -14.50 37.91 -33.42
N LEU A 93 -13.28 37.73 -33.94
CA LEU A 93 -12.88 38.23 -35.25
C LEU A 93 -13.72 37.61 -36.38
N ARG A 94 -14.02 36.31 -36.31
CA ARG A 94 -14.89 35.63 -37.27
C ARG A 94 -16.32 36.17 -37.27
N ARG A 95 -16.86 36.54 -36.10
CA ARG A 95 -18.19 37.15 -36.00
C ARG A 95 -18.23 38.57 -36.57
N ARG A 96 -17.12 39.31 -36.52
CA ARG A 96 -17.03 40.68 -37.00
C ARG A 96 -16.79 40.78 -38.51
N ASN A 97 -16.15 39.77 -39.09
CA ASN A 97 -15.87 39.68 -40.53
C ASN A 97 -16.97 38.93 -41.32
N LYS A 98 -18.09 38.62 -40.67
CA LYS A 98 -19.33 38.16 -41.29
C LYS A 98 -20.36 39.27 -41.20
#